data_AF-A0A7K0EJ42-F1
#
_entry.id   AF-A0A7K0EJ42-F1
#
_cell.length_a   1.000
_cell.length_b   1.000
_cell.length_c   1.000
_cell.angle_alpha   90.00
_cell.angle_beta   90.00
_cell.angle_gamma   90.00
#
_symmetry.space_group_name_H-M   'P 1'
#
loop_
_entity.id
_entity.type
_entity.pdbx_description
1 polymer ?
#
loop_
_entity_poly.entity_id
_entity_poly.type
_entity_poly.pdbx_seq_one_letter_code
_entity_poly.pdbx_strand_id
1 'polypeptide(L)'
;MFASEEALSLDEIYKAHNQINQLKLELEREALFGEGQLPQEEVDRRERQHNLLYFQLAQTARSLKIYDFIGRPFYPATTGLSDRQVSLEVDRLLLLLAHNGIEINISDPHANADDRKLYSFITDVVFRKEIKEIRLPGMCFSIDYNYYCPDYTHSCIFIAEELLTGLFERDYERLEGCLSSHFYINNNPGDALYPQVHFKFNDYRAYVDDYQLVGWTIEDIELDENQRKGVVHLALHYGKNKKSLFTDKGSFVCYGNENNWWFIHRINWPGLVLE
;
A
#
# COMPACT_ATOMS: atom_id res chain seq x y z
N MET A 1 -9.21 37.31 -37.76
CA MET A 1 -10.14 36.65 -36.82
C MET A 1 -9.32 35.71 -35.98
N PHE A 2 -9.03 36.09 -34.73
CA PHE A 2 -8.38 35.19 -33.78
C PHE A 2 -9.46 34.60 -32.90
N ALA A 3 -9.56 33.28 -32.87
CA ALA A 3 -10.41 32.54 -31.96
C ALA A 3 -9.92 32.81 -30.53
N SER A 4 -10.79 33.32 -29.67
CA SER A 4 -10.52 33.40 -28.24
C SER A 4 -10.54 31.99 -27.67
N GLU A 5 -9.46 31.58 -27.01
CA GLU A 5 -9.46 30.42 -26.13
C GLU A 5 -10.52 30.65 -25.05
N GLU A 6 -11.61 29.87 -25.09
CA GLU A 6 -12.62 29.86 -24.04
C GLU A 6 -12.00 29.24 -22.78
N ALA A 7 -11.49 30.10 -21.90
CA ALA A 7 -11.11 29.71 -20.55
C ALA A 7 -12.38 29.34 -19.79
N LEU A 8 -12.56 28.05 -19.51
CA LEU A 8 -13.64 27.53 -18.65
C LEU A 8 -13.66 28.32 -17.35
N SER A 9 -14.87 28.71 -16.92
CA SER A 9 -15.04 29.41 -15.66
C SER A 9 -14.68 28.50 -14.48
N LEU A 10 -14.23 29.11 -13.37
CA LEU A 10 -13.92 28.39 -12.13
C LEU A 10 -15.07 27.51 -11.63
N ASP A 11 -16.31 27.93 -11.89
CA ASP A 11 -17.53 27.18 -11.53
C ASP A 11 -17.72 25.93 -12.40
N GLU A 12 -17.37 26.00 -13.68
CA GLU A 12 -17.44 24.86 -14.61
C GLU A 12 -16.34 23.83 -14.32
N ILE A 13 -15.12 24.29 -14.02
CA ILE A 13 -14.03 23.41 -13.60
C ILE A 13 -14.39 22.69 -12.30
N TYR A 14 -14.98 23.40 -11.34
CA TYR A 14 -15.45 22.81 -10.07
C TYR A 14 -16.57 21.78 -10.28
N LYS A 15 -17.55 22.08 -11.14
CA LYS A 15 -18.62 21.13 -11.47
C LYS A 15 -18.09 19.85 -12.11
N ALA A 16 -17.15 19.97 -13.05
CA ALA A 16 -16.53 18.81 -13.69
C ALA A 16 -15.74 17.96 -12.69
N HIS A 17 -14.96 18.61 -11.80
CA HIS A 17 -14.19 17.90 -10.77
C HIS A 17 -15.10 17.20 -9.75
N ASN A 18 -16.22 17.83 -9.38
CA ASN A 18 -17.20 17.24 -8.48
C ASN A 18 -17.91 16.03 -9.10
N GLN A 19 -18.27 16.10 -10.39
CA GLN A 19 -18.91 14.97 -11.06
C GLN A 19 -17.98 13.76 -11.13
N ILE A 20 -16.69 13.97 -11.40
CA ILE A 20 -15.68 12.92 -11.41
C ILE A 20 -15.50 12.33 -10.00
N ASN A 21 -15.41 13.18 -8.97
CA ASN A 21 -15.25 12.72 -7.60
C ASN A 21 -16.51 12.00 -7.08
N GLN A 22 -17.72 12.42 -7.47
CA GLN A 22 -18.95 11.73 -7.12
C GLN A 22 -19.00 10.32 -7.71
N LEU A 23 -18.69 10.17 -8.99
CA LEU A 23 -18.60 8.85 -9.64
C LEU A 23 -17.56 7.96 -8.96
N LYS A 24 -16.41 8.54 -8.59
CA LYS A 24 -15.34 7.81 -7.89
C LYS A 24 -15.75 7.37 -6.48
N LEU A 25 -16.43 8.24 -5.74
CA LEU A 25 -16.94 7.95 -4.40
C LEU A 25 -18.12 6.97 -4.43
N GLU A 26 -18.98 7.00 -5.44
CA GLU A 26 -20.06 6.01 -5.63
C GLU A 26 -19.49 4.61 -5.88
N LEU A 27 -18.43 4.52 -6.69
CA LEU A 27 -17.67 3.29 -6.91
C LEU A 27 -16.96 2.80 -5.64
N GLU A 28 -16.41 3.72 -4.83
CA GLU A 28 -15.72 3.39 -3.58
C GLU A 28 -16.69 3.11 -2.39
N ARG A 29 -17.91 3.69 -2.39
CA ARG A 29 -18.92 3.56 -1.32
C ARG A 29 -19.76 2.29 -1.39
N GLU A 30 -19.84 1.61 -2.53
CA GLU A 30 -20.38 0.24 -2.57
C GLU A 30 -19.52 -0.74 -1.72
N ALA A 31 -18.34 -0.33 -1.24
CA ALA A 31 -17.46 -1.16 -0.45
C ALA A 31 -17.71 -1.17 1.08
N LEU A 32 -17.89 -0.07 1.82
CA LEU A 32 -17.68 -0.14 3.30
C LEU A 32 -18.35 0.96 4.19
N PHE A 33 -19.02 0.50 5.27
CA PHE A 33 -19.46 1.13 6.55
C PHE A 33 -20.73 2.04 6.56
N GLY A 34 -21.62 2.06 7.57
CA GLY A 34 -21.60 1.56 8.97
C GLY A 34 -21.92 2.66 10.01
N GLU A 35 -23.11 2.60 10.63
CA GLU A 35 -23.57 3.19 11.92
C GLU A 35 -23.36 4.69 12.24
N GLY A 36 -24.27 5.52 11.72
CA GLY A 36 -24.47 6.91 12.13
C GLY A 36 -25.45 7.60 11.19
N GLN A 37 -26.75 7.34 11.33
CA GLN A 37 -27.74 7.77 10.34
C GLN A 37 -28.13 9.25 10.51
N LEU A 38 -27.22 10.15 10.15
CA LEU A 38 -27.67 11.39 9.54
C LEU A 38 -28.31 11.03 8.19
N PRO A 39 -29.43 11.68 7.80
CA PRO A 39 -29.97 11.50 6.45
C PRO A 39 -28.86 11.73 5.40
N GLN A 40 -28.81 10.91 4.36
CA GLN A 40 -27.76 10.97 3.32
C GLN A 40 -27.58 12.39 2.79
N GLU A 41 -28.69 13.11 2.56
CA GLU A 41 -28.68 14.50 2.11
C GLU A 41 -27.92 15.45 3.04
N GLU A 42 -28.00 15.22 4.36
CA GLU A 42 -27.31 16.02 5.36
C GLU A 42 -25.81 15.72 5.39
N VAL A 43 -25.43 14.46 5.24
CA VAL A 43 -24.03 14.03 5.12
C VAL A 43 -23.42 14.66 3.87
N ASP A 44 -24.04 14.47 2.71
CA ASP A 44 -23.56 14.99 1.44
C ASP A 44 -23.50 16.52 1.43
N ARG A 45 -24.42 17.19 2.13
CA ARG A 45 -24.38 18.65 2.29
C ARG A 45 -23.18 19.08 3.13
N ARG A 46 -22.93 18.43 4.27
CA ARG A 46 -21.80 18.74 5.16
C ARG A 46 -20.46 18.45 4.49
N GLU A 47 -20.32 17.30 3.83
CA GLU A 47 -19.12 16.95 3.07
C GLU A 47 -18.86 17.96 1.95
N ARG A 48 -19.89 18.33 1.17
CA ARG A 48 -19.73 19.36 0.12
C ARG A 48 -19.29 20.71 0.68
N GLN A 49 -19.88 21.16 1.78
CA GLN A 49 -19.48 22.40 2.43
C GLN A 49 -18.03 22.33 2.94
N HIS A 50 -17.66 21.20 3.55
CA HIS A 50 -16.30 20.99 4.06
C HIS A 50 -15.27 20.97 2.93
N ASN A 51 -15.54 20.25 1.85
CA ASN A 51 -14.66 20.15 0.68
C ASN A 51 -14.52 21.48 -0.05
N LEU A 52 -15.60 22.25 -0.19
CA LEU A 52 -15.55 23.59 -0.79
C LEU A 52 -14.69 24.53 0.05
N LEU A 53 -14.86 24.50 1.37
CA LEU A 53 -14.06 25.32 2.29
C LEU A 53 -12.57 24.92 2.24
N TYR A 54 -12.27 23.62 2.24
CA TYR A 54 -10.91 23.13 2.04
C TYR A 54 -10.31 23.63 0.73
N PHE A 55 -11.04 23.52 -0.38
CA PHE A 55 -10.57 23.96 -1.70
C PHE A 55 -10.27 25.47 -1.71
N GLN A 56 -11.16 26.30 -1.15
CA GLN A 56 -10.96 27.74 -1.04
C GLN A 56 -9.73 28.10 -0.20
N LEU A 57 -9.56 27.46 0.96
CA LEU A 57 -8.37 27.64 1.80
C LEU A 57 -7.11 27.17 1.07
N ALA A 58 -7.17 26.03 0.38
CA ALA A 58 -6.02 25.46 -0.31
C ALA A 58 -5.50 26.30 -1.47
N GLN A 59 -6.31 27.19 -2.06
CA GLN A 59 -5.85 28.11 -3.12
C GLN A 59 -4.96 29.23 -2.58
N THR A 60 -5.15 29.62 -1.31
CA THR A 60 -4.46 30.79 -0.71
C THR A 60 -3.54 30.41 0.46
N ALA A 61 -3.67 29.18 0.97
CA ALA A 61 -2.86 28.68 2.07
C ALA A 61 -1.38 28.65 1.68
N ARG A 62 -0.55 29.21 2.56
CA ARG A 62 0.91 29.11 2.42
C ARG A 62 1.36 27.67 2.62
N SER A 63 2.36 27.28 1.85
CA SER A 63 3.13 26.06 2.13
C SER A 63 4.11 26.34 3.25
N LEU A 64 4.20 25.44 4.23
CA LEU A 64 5.22 25.49 5.28
C LEU A 64 5.57 24.09 5.76
N LYS A 65 6.74 23.96 6.39
CA LYS A 65 7.19 22.66 6.89
C LYS A 65 6.35 22.19 8.05
N ILE A 66 6.15 20.89 8.20
CA ILE A 66 5.46 20.31 9.37
C ILE A 66 6.10 20.80 10.67
N TYR A 67 7.43 20.92 10.72
CA TYR A 67 8.14 21.49 11.87
C TYR A 67 7.64 22.89 12.25
N ASP A 68 7.42 23.76 11.27
CA ASP A 68 6.85 25.09 11.48
C ASP A 68 5.36 25.01 11.85
N PHE A 69 4.61 24.09 11.23
CA PHE A 69 3.18 23.88 11.45
C PHE A 69 2.87 23.50 12.90
N ILE A 70 3.69 22.66 13.51
CA ILE A 70 3.49 22.16 14.88
C ILE A 70 4.16 23.05 15.94
N GLY A 71 4.68 24.23 15.56
CA GLY A 71 5.22 25.22 16.50
C GLY A 71 6.70 25.05 16.85
N ARG A 72 7.51 24.41 15.99
CA ARG A 72 8.96 24.27 16.12
C ARG A 72 9.40 23.64 17.46
N PRO A 73 8.92 22.43 17.78
CA PRO A 73 9.24 21.77 19.04
C PRO A 73 10.74 21.51 19.15
N PHE A 74 11.30 21.64 20.35
CA PHE A 74 12.63 21.13 20.60
C PHE A 74 12.63 19.59 20.52
N TYR A 75 13.66 19.03 19.90
CA TYR A 75 13.94 17.60 19.90
C TYR A 75 15.46 17.36 19.94
N PRO A 76 15.95 16.44 20.78
CA PRO A 76 17.38 16.15 20.90
C PRO A 76 17.95 15.38 19.70
N ALA A 77 19.27 15.44 19.46
CA ALA A 77 19.90 14.62 18.44
C ALA A 77 19.91 13.14 18.86
N THR A 78 19.62 12.23 17.91
CA THR A 78 19.50 10.78 18.15
C THR A 78 20.75 10.16 18.78
N THR A 79 21.94 10.68 18.43
CA THR A 79 23.24 10.20 18.93
C THR A 79 23.46 10.45 20.43
N GLY A 80 22.69 11.36 21.04
CA GLY A 80 22.75 11.68 22.47
C GLY A 80 21.74 10.93 23.34
N LEU A 81 20.91 10.05 22.77
CA LEU A 81 19.81 9.39 23.46
C LEU A 81 20.08 7.90 23.64
N SER A 82 19.82 7.40 24.85
CA SER A 82 19.66 5.96 25.11
C SER A 82 18.36 5.45 24.47
N ASP A 83 18.24 4.13 24.26
CA ASP A 83 17.05 3.54 23.61
C ASP A 83 15.76 3.92 24.34
N ARG A 84 15.76 3.84 25.68
CA ARG A 84 14.62 4.26 26.49
C ARG A 84 14.24 5.73 26.31
N GLN A 85 15.24 6.61 26.13
CA GLN A 85 14.97 8.03 25.88
C GLN A 85 14.43 8.25 24.47
N VAL A 86 14.89 7.47 23.48
CA VAL A 86 14.34 7.51 22.12
C VAL A 86 12.87 7.11 22.14
N SER A 87 12.51 6.00 22.78
CA SER A 87 11.10 5.55 22.89
C SER A 87 10.20 6.64 23.47
N LEU A 88 10.62 7.25 24.59
CA LEU A 88 9.85 8.33 25.23
C LEU A 88 9.72 9.58 24.34
N GLU A 89 10.76 9.91 23.58
CA GLU A 89 10.71 11.03 22.65
C GLU A 89 9.83 10.72 21.42
N VAL A 90 9.85 9.48 20.91
CA VAL A 90 8.93 9.02 19.85
C VAL A 90 7.47 9.18 20.30
N ASP A 91 7.12 8.66 21.48
CA ASP A 91 5.76 8.79 22.04
C ASP A 91 5.34 10.26 22.14
N ARG A 92 6.24 11.11 22.67
CA ARG A 92 6.01 12.56 22.80
C ARG A 92 5.77 13.21 21.44
N LEU A 93 6.57 12.88 20.43
CA LEU A 93 6.48 13.48 19.10
C LEU A 93 5.24 12.99 18.34
N LEU A 94 4.88 11.71 18.44
CA LEU A 94 3.64 11.17 17.87
C LEU A 94 2.41 11.84 18.48
N LEU A 95 2.38 12.00 19.81
CA LEU A 95 1.30 12.74 20.49
C LEU A 95 1.22 14.20 20.03
N LEU A 96 2.37 14.85 19.84
CA LEU A 96 2.42 16.24 19.34
C LEU A 96 1.90 16.37 17.90
N LEU A 97 2.28 15.44 17.03
CA LEU A 97 1.78 15.36 15.65
C LEU A 97 0.28 15.13 15.64
N ALA A 98 -0.22 14.15 16.40
CA ALA A 98 -1.63 13.83 16.49
C ALA A 98 -2.46 15.01 17.03
N HIS A 99 -1.95 15.74 18.03
CA HIS A 99 -2.60 16.95 18.54
C HIS A 99 -2.74 18.05 17.47
N ASN A 100 -1.86 18.05 16.46
CA ASN A 100 -1.92 18.95 15.33
C ASN A 100 -2.63 18.35 14.11
N GLY A 101 -3.32 17.22 14.25
CA GLY A 101 -4.01 16.55 13.14
C GLY A 101 -3.04 16.00 12.09
N ILE A 102 -1.89 15.49 12.53
CA ILE A 102 -0.95 14.76 11.68
C ILE A 102 -0.80 13.36 12.24
N GLU A 103 -1.06 12.36 11.40
CA GLU A 103 -0.98 10.95 11.76
C GLU A 103 0.13 10.28 10.95
N ILE A 104 0.90 9.41 11.59
CA ILE A 104 1.86 8.54 10.93
C ILE A 104 1.27 7.14 10.91
N ASN A 105 0.95 6.65 9.72
CA ASN A 105 0.45 5.30 9.52
C ASN A 105 1.62 4.34 9.35
N ILE A 106 1.60 3.25 10.11
CA ILE A 106 2.61 2.18 10.07
C ILE A 106 1.87 0.86 9.91
N SER A 107 2.08 0.16 8.80
CA SER A 107 1.36 -1.08 8.50
C SER A 107 1.76 -2.24 9.42
N ASP A 108 3.03 -2.29 9.83
CA ASP A 108 3.54 -3.25 10.83
C ASP A 108 4.51 -2.54 11.79
N PRO A 109 4.02 -2.05 12.94
CA PRO A 109 4.85 -1.33 13.90
C PRO A 109 5.86 -2.23 14.63
N HIS A 110 5.69 -3.56 14.62
CA HIS A 110 6.57 -4.47 15.36
C HIS A 110 7.76 -4.95 14.53
N ALA A 111 7.61 -5.06 13.21
CA ALA A 111 8.70 -5.43 12.30
C ALA A 111 9.45 -4.22 11.72
N ASN A 112 8.75 -3.10 11.44
CA ASN A 112 9.28 -2.06 10.55
C ASN A 112 9.81 -0.81 11.26
N ALA A 113 9.32 -0.52 12.45
CA ALA A 113 9.55 0.76 13.12
C ALA A 113 10.14 0.56 14.52
N ASP A 114 11.41 0.13 14.59
CA ASP A 114 12.20 0.37 15.81
C ASP A 114 12.18 1.88 16.11
N ASP A 115 12.03 2.25 17.39
CA ASP A 115 11.89 3.62 17.87
C ASP A 115 13.01 4.52 17.32
N ARG A 116 14.23 4.00 17.13
CA ARG A 116 15.33 4.77 16.52
C ARG A 116 15.09 5.11 15.05
N LYS A 117 14.52 4.19 14.27
CA LYS A 117 14.15 4.43 12.87
C LYS A 117 12.98 5.40 12.81
N LEU A 118 11.96 5.20 13.65
CA LEU A 118 10.78 6.06 13.69
C LEU A 118 11.14 7.49 14.14
N TYR A 119 12.01 7.62 15.14
CA TYR A 119 12.52 8.92 15.59
C TYR A 119 13.23 9.67 14.46
N SER A 120 14.20 9.01 13.80
CA SER A 120 14.93 9.59 12.67
C SER A 120 13.98 9.94 11.51
N PHE A 121 12.98 9.10 11.23
CA PHE A 121 11.95 9.41 10.23
C PHE A 121 11.16 10.68 10.58
N ILE A 122 10.73 10.82 11.83
CA ILE A 122 10.00 12.02 12.28
C ILE A 122 10.88 13.27 12.12
N THR A 123 12.11 13.24 12.64
CA THR A 123 12.97 14.42 12.70
C THR A 123 13.58 14.80 11.35
N ASP A 124 13.93 13.80 10.53
CA ASP A 124 14.70 14.02 9.30
C ASP A 124 13.80 14.08 8.06
N VAL A 125 12.66 13.38 8.06
CA VAL A 125 11.75 13.32 6.92
C VAL A 125 10.47 14.11 7.19
N VAL A 126 9.69 13.73 8.20
CA VAL A 126 8.36 14.31 8.47
C VAL A 126 8.46 15.81 8.71
N PHE A 127 9.36 16.23 9.61
CA PHE A 127 9.54 17.65 9.93
C PHE A 127 9.97 18.52 8.76
N ARG A 128 10.58 17.93 7.72
CA ARG A 128 10.99 18.65 6.51
C ARG A 128 9.90 18.69 5.44
N LYS A 129 8.88 17.84 5.54
CA LYS A 129 7.78 17.77 4.58
C LYS A 129 6.98 19.06 4.63
N GLU A 130 6.67 19.58 3.44
CA GLU A 130 5.83 20.76 3.31
C GLU A 130 4.35 20.38 3.24
N ILE A 131 3.53 21.13 3.96
CA ILE A 131 2.08 21.02 3.95
C ILE A 131 1.46 22.40 3.80
N LYS A 132 0.21 22.44 3.31
CA LYS A 132 -0.55 23.69 3.30
C LYS A 132 -1.02 24.00 4.72
N GLU A 133 -0.86 25.26 5.14
CA GLU A 133 -1.36 25.72 6.43
C GLU A 133 -2.89 25.83 6.41
N ILE A 134 -3.55 24.69 6.55
CA ILE A 134 -5.00 24.58 6.61
C ILE A 134 -5.32 23.90 7.93
N ARG A 135 -6.19 24.54 8.74
CA ARG A 135 -6.67 24.00 10.00
C ARG A 135 -8.19 23.93 9.93
N LEU A 136 -8.70 22.76 9.55
CA LEU A 136 -10.13 22.48 9.51
C LEU A 136 -10.47 21.38 10.51
N PRO A 137 -11.51 21.56 11.34
CA PRO A 137 -11.95 20.51 12.26
C PRO A 137 -12.28 19.21 11.51
N GLY A 138 -11.71 18.10 11.95
CA GLY A 138 -11.90 16.79 11.30
C GLY A 138 -10.95 16.50 10.14
N MET A 139 -10.10 17.45 9.75
CA MET A 139 -9.04 17.20 8.77
C MET A 139 -7.79 16.66 9.45
N CYS A 140 -7.24 15.57 8.92
CA CYS A 140 -5.97 14.99 9.34
C CYS A 140 -5.04 14.85 8.13
N PHE A 141 -3.76 15.14 8.33
CA PHE A 141 -2.71 14.81 7.38
C PHE A 141 -2.15 13.43 7.72
N SER A 142 -2.43 12.44 6.88
CA SER A 142 -1.85 11.11 7.02
C SER A 142 -0.51 11.05 6.28
N ILE A 143 0.51 10.49 6.95
CA ILE A 143 1.83 10.20 6.40
C ILE A 143 2.07 8.70 6.55
N ASP A 144 2.17 8.00 5.43
CA ASP A 144 2.50 6.58 5.42
C ASP A 144 4.01 6.39 5.64
N TYR A 145 4.40 5.74 6.75
CA TYR A 145 5.78 5.40 7.08
C TYR A 145 6.39 4.44 6.06
N ASN A 146 5.64 3.40 5.67
CA ASN A 146 6.09 2.34 4.79
C ASN A 146 6.39 2.86 3.38
N TYR A 147 5.80 4.00 2.99
CA TYR A 147 6.17 4.68 1.74
C TYR A 147 7.64 5.15 1.73
N TYR A 148 8.15 5.62 2.87
CA TYR A 148 9.50 6.19 2.99
C TYR A 148 10.53 5.22 3.56
N CYS A 149 10.08 4.27 4.36
CA CYS A 149 10.88 3.21 4.94
C CYS A 149 10.25 1.87 4.55
N PRO A 150 10.33 1.49 3.26
CA PRO A 150 9.69 0.28 2.77
C PRO A 150 10.36 -0.95 3.38
N ASP A 151 9.55 -1.86 3.88
CA ASP A 151 10.00 -3.21 4.20
C ASP A 151 9.70 -4.13 3.02
N TYR A 152 10.71 -4.27 2.18
CA TYR A 152 10.67 -5.14 1.01
C TYR A 152 10.49 -6.61 1.40
N THR A 153 10.88 -7.01 2.62
CA THR A 153 10.67 -8.36 3.14
C THR A 153 9.18 -8.61 3.31
N HIS A 154 8.48 -7.73 4.02
CA HIS A 154 7.04 -7.83 4.20
C HIS A 154 6.29 -7.75 2.85
N SER A 155 6.74 -6.91 1.92
CA SER A 155 6.19 -6.91 0.56
C SER A 155 6.34 -8.26 -0.14
N CYS A 156 7.49 -8.92 0.00
CA CYS A 156 7.71 -10.25 -0.56
C CYS A 156 6.82 -11.32 0.09
N ILE A 157 6.63 -11.24 1.42
CA ILE A 157 5.71 -12.13 2.16
C ILE A 157 4.28 -11.94 1.68
N PHE A 158 3.82 -10.69 1.59
CA PHE A 158 2.50 -10.35 1.07
C PHE A 158 2.27 -10.94 -0.32
N ILE A 159 3.21 -10.73 -1.25
CA ILE A 159 3.11 -11.30 -2.60
C ILE A 159 3.09 -12.84 -2.60
N ALA A 160 3.75 -13.49 -1.65
CA ALA A 160 3.65 -14.93 -1.49
C ALA A 160 2.23 -15.36 -1.07
N GLU A 161 1.60 -14.63 -0.14
CA GLU A 161 0.21 -14.88 0.27
C GLU A 161 -0.76 -14.71 -0.89
N GLU A 162 -0.59 -13.64 -1.68
CA GLU A 162 -1.39 -13.36 -2.87
C GLU A 162 -1.27 -14.47 -3.93
N LEU A 163 -0.03 -14.93 -4.17
CA LEU A 163 0.23 -16.06 -5.07
C LEU A 163 -0.52 -17.32 -4.62
N LEU A 164 -0.41 -17.67 -3.35
CA LEU A 164 -0.99 -18.90 -2.82
C LEU A 164 -2.52 -18.83 -2.75
N THR A 165 -3.07 -17.67 -2.42
CA THR A 165 -4.51 -17.39 -2.45
C THR A 165 -5.04 -17.57 -3.88
N GLY A 166 -4.41 -16.94 -4.87
CA GLY A 166 -4.78 -17.12 -6.27
C GLY A 166 -4.62 -18.56 -6.77
N LEU A 167 -3.58 -19.26 -6.32
CA LEU A 167 -3.31 -20.65 -6.73
C LEU A 167 -4.29 -21.66 -6.13
N PHE A 168 -4.70 -21.52 -4.88
CA PHE A 168 -5.52 -22.54 -4.20
C PHE A 168 -6.96 -22.13 -3.94
N GLU A 169 -7.23 -20.84 -3.70
CA GLU A 169 -8.59 -20.33 -3.44
C GLU A 169 -9.31 -19.88 -4.72
N ARG A 170 -8.58 -19.82 -5.85
CA ARG A 170 -9.10 -19.40 -7.17
C ARG A 170 -9.57 -17.94 -7.19
N ASP A 171 -9.01 -17.12 -6.31
CA ASP A 171 -9.19 -15.66 -6.32
C ASP A 171 -8.19 -15.04 -7.31
N TYR A 172 -8.56 -15.08 -8.58
CA TYR A 172 -7.70 -14.63 -9.67
C TYR A 172 -7.67 -13.12 -9.85
N GLU A 173 -8.73 -12.43 -9.43
CA GLU A 173 -8.79 -10.97 -9.49
C GLU A 173 -7.75 -10.35 -8.56
N ARG A 174 -7.61 -10.91 -7.36
CA ARG A 174 -6.59 -10.48 -6.39
C ARG A 174 -5.17 -10.78 -6.87
N LEU A 175 -4.96 -11.97 -7.43
CA LEU A 175 -3.67 -12.37 -8.01
C LEU A 175 -3.27 -11.49 -9.19
N GLU A 176 -4.22 -11.09 -10.04
CA GLU A 176 -3.97 -10.23 -11.21
C GLU A 176 -3.26 -8.93 -10.82
N GLY A 177 -3.66 -8.30 -9.71
CA GLY A 177 -2.98 -7.10 -9.20
C GLY A 177 -1.52 -7.32 -8.78
N CYS A 178 -1.10 -8.57 -8.62
CA CYS A 178 0.23 -8.98 -8.15
C CYS A 178 1.10 -9.57 -9.26
N LEU A 179 0.57 -9.78 -10.47
CA LEU A 179 1.34 -10.24 -11.62
C LEU A 179 1.94 -9.04 -12.36
N SER A 180 3.18 -9.17 -12.82
CA SER A 180 3.79 -8.14 -13.66
C SER A 180 3.03 -8.02 -14.98
N SER A 181 2.93 -6.81 -15.53
CA SER A 181 2.42 -6.61 -16.90
C SER A 181 3.24 -7.34 -17.97
N HIS A 182 4.46 -7.76 -17.62
CA HIS A 182 5.37 -8.55 -18.43
C HIS A 182 5.55 -9.98 -17.90
N PHE A 183 4.68 -10.44 -17.00
CA PHE A 183 4.57 -11.88 -16.74
C PHE A 183 4.16 -12.47 -18.09
N TYR A 184 4.94 -13.39 -18.64
CA TYR A 184 4.66 -14.02 -19.92
C TYR A 184 4.73 -15.54 -19.74
N ILE A 185 4.19 -16.29 -20.68
CA ILE A 185 4.54 -17.70 -20.77
C ILE A 185 5.36 -17.82 -22.03
N ASN A 186 6.65 -18.13 -21.87
CA ASN A 186 7.62 -18.26 -22.96
C ASN A 186 7.99 -16.94 -23.69
N ASN A 187 7.97 -15.78 -23.03
CA ASN A 187 8.33 -14.48 -23.62
C ASN A 187 7.49 -14.07 -24.86
N ASN A 188 6.23 -14.51 -24.97
CA ASN A 188 5.37 -14.14 -26.09
C ASN A 188 4.42 -12.98 -25.72
N PRO A 189 4.67 -11.74 -26.20
CA PRO A 189 3.85 -10.57 -25.85
C PRO A 189 2.47 -10.55 -26.51
N GLY A 190 2.15 -11.52 -27.38
CA GLY A 190 0.87 -11.59 -28.12
C GLY A 190 -0.23 -12.41 -27.45
N ASP A 191 0.08 -13.14 -26.37
CA ASP A 191 -0.87 -14.01 -25.71
C ASP A 191 -1.57 -13.28 -24.55
N ALA A 192 -2.88 -13.50 -24.39
CA ALA A 192 -3.58 -13.08 -23.19
C ALA A 192 -2.95 -13.82 -22.01
N LEU A 193 -2.30 -13.05 -21.13
CA LEU A 193 -1.56 -13.55 -19.96
C LEU A 193 -2.42 -14.50 -19.10
N TYR A 194 -3.67 -14.11 -18.88
CA TYR A 194 -4.53 -14.74 -17.88
C TYR A 194 -5.03 -16.14 -18.24
N PRO A 195 -5.60 -16.40 -19.44
CA PRO A 195 -6.03 -17.76 -19.79
C PRO A 195 -4.94 -18.82 -19.64
N GLN A 196 -3.68 -18.47 -19.94
CA GLN A 196 -2.58 -19.44 -19.85
C GLN A 196 -2.08 -19.64 -18.41
N VAL A 197 -2.02 -18.59 -17.59
CA VAL A 197 -1.73 -18.72 -16.15
C VAL A 197 -2.81 -19.56 -15.47
N HIS A 198 -4.09 -19.31 -15.77
CA HIS A 198 -5.20 -20.12 -15.29
C HIS A 198 -5.04 -21.60 -15.70
N PHE A 199 -4.68 -21.86 -16.96
CA PHE A 199 -4.48 -23.22 -17.44
C PHE A 199 -3.35 -23.92 -16.67
N LYS A 200 -2.20 -23.26 -16.48
CA LYS A 200 -1.08 -23.82 -15.72
C LYS A 200 -1.39 -24.01 -14.24
N PHE A 201 -2.17 -23.12 -13.64
CA PHE A 201 -2.62 -23.29 -12.26
C PHE A 201 -3.60 -24.46 -12.14
N ASN A 202 -4.48 -24.64 -13.13
CA ASN A 202 -5.35 -25.82 -13.20
C ASN A 202 -4.55 -27.11 -13.38
N ASP A 203 -3.55 -27.13 -14.28
CA ASP A 203 -2.66 -28.27 -14.49
C ASP A 203 -1.92 -28.63 -13.20
N TYR A 204 -1.40 -27.62 -12.49
CA TYR A 204 -0.70 -27.82 -11.23
C TYR A 204 -1.63 -28.38 -10.14
N ARG A 205 -2.84 -27.85 -10.02
CA ARG A 205 -3.85 -28.40 -9.10
C ARG A 205 -4.24 -29.82 -9.45
N ALA A 206 -4.39 -30.14 -10.74
CA ALA A 206 -4.64 -31.49 -11.20
C ALA A 206 -3.47 -32.44 -10.88
N TYR A 207 -2.23 -31.95 -10.97
CA TYR A 207 -1.04 -32.69 -10.57
C TYR A 207 -1.03 -33.05 -9.07
N VAL A 208 -1.54 -32.16 -8.22
CA VAL A 208 -1.64 -32.39 -6.76
C VAL A 208 -3.04 -32.84 -6.30
N ASP A 209 -3.97 -33.18 -7.19
CA ASP A 209 -5.42 -33.36 -6.89
C ASP A 209 -5.72 -34.38 -5.79
N ASP A 210 -4.85 -35.38 -5.64
CA ASP A 210 -4.93 -36.36 -4.56
C ASP A 210 -4.66 -35.75 -3.17
N TYR A 211 -4.18 -34.53 -3.07
CA TYR A 211 -3.70 -33.89 -1.85
C TYR A 211 -4.24 -32.46 -1.71
N GLN A 212 -4.45 -32.06 -0.47
CA GLN A 212 -4.82 -30.68 -0.14
C GLN A 212 -3.59 -29.95 0.39
N LEU A 213 -3.48 -28.65 0.09
CA LEU A 213 -2.54 -27.80 0.79
C LEU A 213 -2.97 -27.73 2.26
N VAL A 214 -2.10 -28.19 3.16
CA VAL A 214 -2.32 -28.18 4.61
C VAL A 214 -1.70 -26.93 5.24
N GLY A 215 -0.65 -26.40 4.63
CA GLY A 215 0.02 -25.19 5.06
C GLY A 215 1.22 -24.88 4.19
N TRP A 216 1.88 -23.78 4.48
CA TRP A 216 3.08 -23.33 3.77
C TRP A 216 3.99 -22.56 4.72
N THR A 217 5.26 -22.47 4.35
CA THR A 217 6.27 -21.69 5.07
C THR A 217 7.21 -21.01 4.09
N ILE A 218 7.65 -19.80 4.41
CA ILE A 218 8.79 -19.16 3.73
C ILE A 218 10.06 -19.70 4.36
N GLU A 219 10.92 -20.30 3.54
CA GLU A 219 12.22 -20.81 3.99
C GLU A 219 13.28 -19.72 3.99
N ASP A 220 13.26 -18.85 2.97
CA ASP A 220 14.22 -17.78 2.81
C ASP A 220 13.71 -16.67 1.87
N ILE A 221 14.24 -15.46 2.02
CA ILE A 221 13.98 -14.32 1.13
C ILE A 221 15.32 -13.65 0.80
N GLU A 222 15.72 -13.73 -0.46
CA GLU A 222 16.90 -13.02 -0.97
C GLU A 222 16.46 -11.66 -1.54
N LEU A 223 16.93 -10.56 -0.95
CA LEU A 223 16.61 -9.20 -1.38
C LEU A 223 17.83 -8.49 -1.98
N ASP A 224 17.65 -7.93 -3.17
CA ASP A 224 18.52 -6.89 -3.73
C ASP A 224 17.75 -5.57 -3.72
N GLU A 225 18.00 -4.75 -2.70
CA GLU A 225 17.33 -3.46 -2.51
C GLU A 225 17.66 -2.45 -3.63
N ASN A 226 18.84 -2.56 -4.26
CA ASN A 226 19.25 -1.66 -5.34
C ASN A 226 18.45 -1.91 -6.61
N GLN A 227 18.16 -3.19 -6.87
CA GLN A 227 17.34 -3.61 -8.02
C GLN A 227 15.86 -3.73 -7.70
N ARG A 228 15.47 -3.52 -6.42
CA ARG A 228 14.14 -3.83 -5.89
C ARG A 228 13.69 -5.23 -6.32
N LYS A 229 14.57 -6.21 -6.17
CA LYS A 229 14.36 -7.59 -6.60
C LYS A 229 14.31 -8.50 -5.38
N GLY A 230 13.34 -9.40 -5.36
CA GLY A 230 13.15 -10.41 -4.32
C GLY A 230 13.10 -11.79 -4.93
N VAL A 231 13.80 -12.75 -4.31
CA VAL A 231 13.61 -14.18 -4.58
C VAL A 231 13.08 -14.80 -3.31
N VAL A 232 11.84 -15.29 -3.37
CA VAL A 232 11.16 -15.88 -2.21
C VAL A 232 11.19 -17.38 -2.36
N HIS A 233 11.78 -18.07 -1.39
CA HIS A 233 11.83 -19.53 -1.32
C HIS A 233 10.74 -20.01 -0.37
N LEU A 234 9.87 -20.88 -0.87
CA LEU A 234 8.68 -21.35 -0.16
C LEU A 234 8.69 -22.89 -0.10
N ALA A 235 8.06 -23.40 0.93
CA ALA A 235 7.73 -24.81 1.09
C ALA A 235 6.21 -24.96 1.23
N LEU A 236 5.60 -25.78 0.37
CA LEU A 236 4.17 -26.10 0.38
C LEU A 236 3.98 -27.50 0.95
N HIS A 237 3.20 -27.60 2.02
CA HIS A 237 2.94 -28.84 2.73
C HIS A 237 1.62 -29.44 2.28
N TYR A 238 1.69 -30.57 1.58
CA TYR A 238 0.53 -31.28 1.06
C TYR A 238 0.16 -32.46 1.94
N GLY A 239 -1.14 -32.77 2.01
CA GLY A 239 -1.62 -33.80 2.90
C GLY A 239 -3.06 -34.24 2.67
N LYS A 240 -3.51 -35.18 3.50
CA LYS A 240 -4.90 -35.67 3.58
C LYS A 240 -5.39 -35.51 5.01
N ASN A 241 -6.66 -35.12 5.20
CA ASN A 241 -7.27 -34.94 6.53
C ASN A 241 -6.43 -34.02 7.46
N LYS A 242 -5.89 -32.92 6.92
CA LYS A 242 -5.03 -31.96 7.63
C LYS A 242 -3.69 -32.52 8.16
N LYS A 243 -3.29 -33.72 7.74
CA LYS A 243 -1.96 -34.28 8.05
C LYS A 243 -1.05 -34.13 6.84
N SER A 244 0.04 -33.37 7.01
CA SER A 244 1.09 -33.27 5.99
C SER A 244 1.71 -34.64 5.71
N LEU A 245 1.87 -34.94 4.41
CA LEU A 245 2.41 -36.18 3.86
C LEU A 245 3.71 -35.93 3.11
N PHE A 246 3.79 -34.83 2.37
CA PHE A 246 5.02 -34.40 1.70
C PHE A 246 5.07 -32.87 1.60
N THR A 247 6.25 -32.38 1.23
CA THR A 247 6.54 -30.96 1.07
C THR A 247 7.19 -30.74 -0.28
N ASP A 248 6.58 -29.89 -1.11
CA ASP A 248 7.24 -29.39 -2.32
C ASP A 248 7.89 -28.05 -2.01
N LYS A 249 9.08 -27.84 -2.56
CA LYS A 249 9.83 -26.61 -2.43
C LYS A 249 9.97 -25.95 -3.78
N GLY A 250 9.81 -24.64 -3.81
CA GLY A 250 10.00 -23.85 -5.00
C GLY A 250 10.27 -22.40 -4.62
N SER A 251 10.39 -21.56 -5.64
CA SER A 251 10.61 -20.15 -5.45
C SER A 251 9.89 -19.32 -6.49
N PHE A 252 9.73 -18.04 -6.20
CA PHE A 252 9.32 -17.07 -7.20
C PHE A 252 10.21 -15.83 -7.12
N VAL A 253 10.32 -15.13 -8.25
CA VAL A 253 11.03 -13.87 -8.36
C VAL A 253 10.00 -12.75 -8.47
N CYS A 254 10.15 -11.73 -7.65
CA CYS A 254 9.34 -10.52 -7.68
C CYS A 254 10.20 -9.26 -7.82
N TYR A 255 9.61 -8.20 -8.35
CA TYR A 255 10.23 -6.89 -8.47
C TYR A 255 9.31 -5.79 -7.95
N GLY A 256 9.87 -4.85 -7.20
CA GLY A 256 9.21 -3.65 -6.70
C GLY A 256 9.31 -2.49 -7.71
N ASN A 257 8.21 -1.77 -7.93
CA ASN A 257 8.19 -0.53 -8.70
C ASN A 257 8.46 0.70 -7.81
N GLU A 258 8.50 1.89 -8.41
CA GLU A 258 8.73 3.17 -7.70
C GLU A 258 7.71 3.47 -6.60
N ASN A 259 6.48 2.95 -6.72
CA ASN A 259 5.40 3.13 -5.76
C ASN A 259 5.41 2.07 -4.63
N ASN A 260 6.50 1.35 -4.46
CA ASN A 260 6.66 0.24 -3.50
C ASN A 260 5.64 -0.91 -3.70
N TRP A 261 5.05 -1.02 -4.89
CA TRP A 261 4.23 -2.17 -5.25
C TRP A 261 5.12 -3.25 -5.87
N TRP A 262 4.89 -4.50 -5.47
CA TRP A 262 5.69 -5.64 -5.91
C TRP A 262 4.89 -6.52 -6.84
N PHE A 263 5.57 -7.07 -7.85
CA PHE A 263 4.95 -7.93 -8.86
C PHE A 263 5.74 -9.21 -9.04
N ILE A 264 5.04 -10.32 -9.22
CA ILE A 264 5.62 -11.61 -9.57
C ILE A 264 6.04 -11.56 -11.04
N HIS A 265 7.30 -11.92 -11.29
CA HIS A 265 7.90 -12.00 -12.61
C HIS A 265 8.19 -13.42 -13.05
N ARG A 266 8.42 -14.34 -12.11
CA ARG A 266 8.72 -15.73 -12.43
C ARG A 266 8.31 -16.63 -11.28
N ILE A 267 7.70 -17.77 -11.57
CA ILE A 267 7.43 -18.84 -10.63
C ILE A 267 8.25 -20.06 -11.06
N ASN A 268 9.01 -20.61 -10.12
CA ASN A 268 9.82 -21.80 -10.32
C ASN A 268 9.45 -22.84 -9.25
N TRP A 269 8.44 -23.63 -9.56
CA TRP A 269 7.93 -24.68 -8.71
C TRP A 269 7.99 -26.03 -9.42
N PRO A 270 8.23 -27.15 -8.70
CA PRO A 270 8.01 -28.48 -9.24
C PRO A 270 6.60 -28.61 -9.85
N GLY A 271 6.50 -28.83 -11.16
CA GLY A 271 5.20 -28.92 -11.85
C GLY A 271 4.53 -27.58 -12.21
N LEU A 272 5.08 -26.44 -11.80
CA LEU A 272 4.58 -25.10 -12.13
C LEU A 272 5.73 -24.13 -12.37
N VAL A 273 6.10 -23.96 -13.64
CA VAL A 273 7.12 -23.00 -14.09
C VAL A 273 6.48 -21.96 -15.01
N LEU A 274 6.61 -20.69 -14.65
CA LEU A 274 6.08 -19.52 -15.35
C LEU A 274 7.14 -18.41 -15.34
N GLU A 275 7.31 -17.65 -16.44
CA GLU A 275 8.29 -16.56 -16.57
C GLU A 275 7.74 -15.44 -17.46
#